data_AF-A0A1V5VJW9-F1
#
_entry.id   AF-A0A1V5VJW9-F1
#
_cell.length_a   1.000
_cell.length_b   1.000
_cell.length_c   1.000
_cell.angle_alpha   90.00
_cell.angle_beta   90.00
_cell.angle_gamma   90.00
#
_symmetry.space_group_name_H-M   'P 1'
#
loop_
_entity.id
_entity.type
_entity.pdbx_description
1 polymer ?
#
loop_
_entity_poly.entity_id
_entity_poly.type
_entity_poly.pdbx_seq_one_letter_code
_entity_poly.pdbx_strand_id
1 'polypeptide(L)'
;MTELAIHIPSRATIDALDYLDAKFPELDLGSEGEQFSYCPELWVKRLFSNIKDLGSITRVYFGNEFCQRLIPSLEELKEARKIISEKKLAFTLVTPYVTDSGLEKIEPLLVYLSGLKETGMEVVINDPGVLDMVLEYKNLIPVMGRLKDPMKRMARFVHQLPQLSPSQKDALSSTNISIEAYQKYLLDLGVERVEYDLVPQGISINFNTLPFRASFYYPWTYITTGRICEMGSLHQKDEDKFTLYNPCGKECQKYYASWLTEWPGSSNKIFAFGNTIFMLCEAPPDVLKRYITQGFDRIIYQPVIPM
;
A
#
# COMPACT_ATOMS: atom_id res chain seq x y z
N MET A 1 -19.69 2.21 -9.16
CA MET A 1 -19.24 0.84 -8.84
C MET A 1 -17.82 0.96 -8.33
N THR A 2 -17.51 0.37 -7.19
CA THR A 2 -16.17 0.45 -6.58
C THR A 2 -15.17 -0.37 -7.39
N GLU A 3 -14.05 0.24 -7.78
CA GLU A 3 -12.96 -0.41 -8.50
C GLU A 3 -12.18 -1.33 -7.54
N LEU A 4 -11.93 -2.57 -7.95
CA LEU A 4 -11.06 -3.48 -7.23
C LEU A 4 -9.70 -3.58 -7.94
N ALA A 5 -8.64 -3.25 -7.22
CA ALA A 5 -7.26 -3.34 -7.68
C ALA A 5 -6.48 -4.34 -6.83
N ILE A 6 -5.42 -4.93 -7.39
CA ILE A 6 -4.47 -5.79 -6.67
C ILE A 6 -3.08 -5.18 -6.67
N HIS A 7 -2.39 -5.23 -5.53
CA HIS A 7 -1.00 -4.81 -5.41
C HIS A 7 -0.06 -6.01 -5.54
N ILE A 8 0.80 -5.95 -6.57
CA ILE A 8 1.86 -6.89 -6.90
C ILE A 8 3.21 -6.19 -6.67
N PRO A 9 3.91 -6.46 -5.56
CA PRO A 9 5.09 -5.68 -5.17
C PRO A 9 6.31 -5.90 -6.08
N SER A 10 6.36 -7.02 -6.80
CA SER A 10 7.49 -7.40 -7.64
C SER A 10 7.10 -8.38 -8.74
N ARG A 11 7.96 -8.51 -9.75
CA ARG A 11 7.81 -9.50 -10.84
C ARG A 11 7.67 -10.93 -10.32
N ALA A 12 8.34 -11.27 -9.22
CA ALA A 12 8.30 -12.61 -8.62
C ALA A 12 6.89 -13.00 -8.13
N THR A 13 6.02 -12.02 -7.92
CA THR A 13 4.66 -12.24 -7.42
C THR A 13 3.59 -12.02 -8.48
N ILE A 14 3.95 -11.69 -9.73
CA ILE A 14 2.96 -11.37 -10.76
C ILE A 14 2.13 -12.57 -11.22
N ASP A 15 2.68 -13.78 -11.11
CA ASP A 15 1.98 -15.01 -11.49
C ASP A 15 0.76 -15.26 -10.57
N ALA A 16 0.68 -14.54 -9.44
CA ALA A 16 -0.55 -14.36 -8.64
C ALA A 16 -1.78 -13.99 -9.48
N LEU A 17 -1.59 -13.25 -10.58
CA LEU A 17 -2.66 -12.83 -11.48
C LEU A 17 -3.33 -13.99 -12.20
N ASP A 18 -2.68 -15.16 -12.30
CA ASP A 18 -3.27 -16.36 -12.90
C ASP A 18 -4.24 -17.06 -11.94
N TYR A 19 -4.11 -16.82 -10.64
CA TYR A 19 -4.96 -17.39 -9.61
C TYR A 19 -6.18 -16.51 -9.28
N LEU A 20 -6.33 -15.35 -9.91
CA LEU A 20 -7.45 -14.43 -9.67
C LEU A 20 -8.78 -14.94 -10.23
N ASP A 21 -8.75 -15.66 -11.35
CA ASP A 21 -9.93 -16.25 -11.99
C ASP A 21 -10.30 -17.63 -11.40
N ALA A 22 -9.35 -18.27 -10.70
CA ALA A 22 -9.63 -19.47 -9.95
C ALA A 22 -10.48 -19.08 -8.74
N LYS A 23 -11.67 -19.67 -8.58
CA LYS A 23 -12.38 -19.64 -7.30
C LYS A 23 -11.39 -20.00 -6.21
N PHE A 24 -10.96 -19.02 -5.43
CA PHE A 24 -10.00 -19.26 -4.36
C PHE A 24 -10.59 -20.34 -3.46
N PRO A 25 -9.91 -21.48 -3.24
CA PRO A 25 -10.43 -22.52 -2.37
C PRO A 25 -10.68 -21.89 -0.99
N GLU A 26 -11.87 -22.14 -0.44
CA GLU A 26 -12.18 -21.83 0.95
C GLU A 26 -11.10 -22.49 1.82
N LEU A 27 -10.20 -21.68 2.37
CA LEU A 27 -9.23 -22.15 3.34
C LEU A 27 -9.89 -22.01 4.71
N ASP A 28 -10.26 -23.15 5.27
CA ASP A 28 -10.67 -23.29 6.66
C ASP A 28 -9.49 -22.88 7.56
N LEU A 29 -9.58 -21.68 8.10
CA LEU A 29 -8.68 -21.20 9.14
C LEU A 29 -9.45 -21.43 10.43
N GLY A 30 -9.17 -22.58 11.05
CA GLY A 30 -9.93 -23.15 12.16
C GLY A 30 -10.36 -22.16 13.24
N SER A 31 -11.45 -22.52 13.91
CA SER A 31 -12.07 -21.80 15.03
C SER A 31 -11.06 -21.21 16.02
N GLU A 32 -11.34 -19.99 16.47
CA GLU A 32 -10.67 -19.25 17.54
C GLU A 32 -10.11 -20.19 18.62
N GLY A 33 -8.80 -20.43 18.62
CA GLY A 33 -8.19 -21.33 19.59
C GLY A 33 -6.75 -21.77 19.32
N GLU A 34 -6.27 -21.76 18.08
CA GLU A 34 -4.89 -22.17 17.80
C GLU A 34 -3.97 -20.97 17.57
N GLN A 35 -2.91 -20.91 18.39
CA GLN A 35 -1.76 -20.04 18.19
C GLN A 35 -1.34 -20.10 16.72
N PHE A 36 -1.37 -18.97 16.02
CA PHE A 36 -0.85 -18.81 14.66
C PHE A 36 0.67 -19.09 14.65
N SER A 37 1.01 -20.38 14.60
CA SER A 37 2.36 -20.87 14.36
C SER A 37 2.69 -20.62 12.88
N TYR A 38 3.72 -19.81 12.69
CA TYR A 38 4.52 -19.57 11.47
C TYR A 38 3.95 -19.98 10.09
N CYS A 39 3.75 -19.02 9.17
CA CYS A 39 3.98 -19.29 7.74
C CYS A 39 4.34 -18.02 6.91
N PRO A 40 5.34 -18.08 6.01
CA PRO A 40 5.77 -17.01 5.08
C PRO A 40 4.77 -16.66 3.95
N GLU A 41 3.54 -17.17 4.00
CA GLU A 41 2.53 -16.98 2.95
C GLU A 41 1.28 -16.35 3.55
N LEU A 42 1.37 -15.10 4.00
CA LEU A 42 0.23 -14.34 4.48
C LEU A 42 -0.66 -13.87 3.31
N TRP A 43 -1.04 -14.78 2.41
CA TRP A 43 -2.06 -14.52 1.40
C TRP A 43 -3.41 -14.34 2.10
N VAL A 44 -3.83 -13.09 2.32
CA VAL A 44 -5.08 -12.79 3.01
C VAL A 44 -6.26 -12.95 2.06
N LYS A 45 -6.72 -14.17 1.83
CA LYS A 45 -7.80 -14.50 0.87
C LYS A 45 -9.18 -13.93 1.25
N ARG A 46 -9.35 -13.42 2.47
CA ARG A 46 -10.63 -13.04 3.08
C ARG A 46 -11.29 -11.76 2.55
N LEU A 47 -10.61 -10.93 1.76
CA LEU A 47 -11.27 -9.75 1.17
C LEU A 47 -12.55 -10.17 0.40
N PHE A 48 -12.47 -11.28 -0.34
CA PHE A 48 -13.58 -11.82 -1.11
C PHE A 48 -14.67 -12.50 -0.26
N SER A 49 -14.36 -12.94 0.97
CA SER A 49 -15.39 -13.44 1.90
C SER A 49 -16.15 -12.29 2.58
N ASN A 50 -15.49 -11.15 2.78
CA ASN A 50 -16.04 -10.02 3.54
C ASN A 50 -16.93 -9.10 2.69
N ILE A 51 -16.83 -9.14 1.35
CA ILE A 51 -17.69 -8.35 0.48
C ILE A 51 -18.15 -9.20 -0.72
N LYS A 52 -19.35 -9.76 -0.62
CA LYS A 52 -19.96 -10.63 -1.65
C LYS A 52 -20.24 -9.95 -3.01
N ASP A 53 -20.21 -8.62 -3.04
CA ASP A 53 -20.54 -7.80 -4.20
C ASP A 53 -19.32 -7.07 -4.82
N LEU A 54 -18.09 -7.49 -4.47
CA LEU A 54 -16.92 -6.96 -5.17
C LEU A 54 -16.88 -7.53 -6.59
N GLY A 55 -16.77 -6.64 -7.58
CA GLY A 55 -16.53 -7.01 -8.97
C GLY A 55 -15.18 -7.68 -9.16
N SER A 56 -14.87 -8.04 -10.41
CA SER A 56 -13.55 -8.57 -10.78
C SER A 56 -12.45 -7.53 -10.55
N ILE A 57 -11.22 -8.01 -10.35
CA ILE A 57 -10.04 -7.13 -10.37
C ILE A 57 -9.94 -6.49 -11.76
N THR A 58 -9.74 -5.18 -11.79
CA THR A 58 -9.69 -4.37 -13.02
C THR A 58 -8.37 -3.62 -13.19
N ARG A 59 -7.54 -3.58 -12.13
CA ARG A 59 -6.29 -2.82 -12.09
C ARG A 59 -5.21 -3.53 -11.28
N VAL A 60 -3.96 -3.37 -11.72
CA VAL A 60 -2.76 -3.85 -11.02
C VAL A 60 -1.90 -2.67 -10.61
N TYR A 61 -1.56 -2.64 -9.33
CA TYR A 61 -0.53 -1.79 -8.74
C TYR A 61 0.77 -2.58 -8.74
N PHE A 62 1.78 -2.12 -9.48
CA PHE A 62 3.05 -2.84 -9.63
C PHE A 62 4.22 -2.00 -9.13
N GLY A 63 5.04 -2.57 -8.24
CA GLY A 63 6.21 -1.91 -7.66
C GLY A 63 6.13 -1.84 -6.13
N ASN A 64 7.03 -1.09 -5.50
CA ASN A 64 7.15 -1.07 -4.04
C ASN A 64 6.97 0.35 -3.49
N GLU A 65 6.16 0.51 -2.43
CA GLU A 65 5.88 1.82 -1.82
C GLU A 65 6.94 2.27 -0.79
N PHE A 66 7.76 1.35 -0.29
CA PHE A 66 8.50 1.57 0.95
C PHE A 66 10.02 1.57 0.80
N CYS A 67 10.57 0.91 -0.22
CA CYS A 67 12.01 0.68 -0.31
C CYS A 67 12.58 0.92 -1.70
N GLN A 68 13.51 1.89 -1.81
CA GLN A 68 14.24 2.17 -3.06
C GLN A 68 15.12 1.01 -3.56
N ARG A 69 15.43 0.04 -2.70
CA ARG A 69 16.21 -1.16 -3.07
C ARG A 69 15.32 -2.22 -3.75
N LEU A 70 13.99 -2.06 -3.65
CA LEU A 70 12.98 -2.93 -4.25
C LEU A 70 12.28 -2.28 -5.47
N ILE A 71 12.78 -1.14 -5.95
CA ILE A 71 12.34 -0.57 -7.23
C ILE A 71 12.58 -1.63 -8.32
N PRO A 72 11.57 -1.97 -9.15
CA PRO A 72 11.74 -2.94 -10.23
C PRO A 72 12.74 -2.41 -11.25
N SER A 73 13.50 -3.31 -11.85
CA SER A 73 14.29 -3.01 -13.04
C SER A 73 13.37 -2.71 -14.23
N LEU A 74 13.93 -2.07 -15.25
CA LEU A 74 13.21 -1.78 -16.49
C LEU A 74 12.69 -3.05 -17.18
N GLU A 75 13.47 -4.13 -17.15
CA GLU A 75 13.06 -5.41 -17.75
C GLU A 75 11.92 -6.06 -16.95
N GLU A 76 11.99 -6.06 -15.62
CA GLU A 76 10.88 -6.54 -14.77
C GLU A 76 9.59 -5.73 -15.02
N LEU A 77 9.69 -4.41 -15.21
CA LEU A 77 8.55 -3.57 -15.55
C LEU A 77 7.96 -3.89 -16.93
N LYS A 78 8.81 -4.07 -17.95
CA LYS A 78 8.37 -4.44 -19.31
C LYS A 78 7.63 -5.77 -19.32
N GLU A 79 8.20 -6.78 -18.65
CA GLU A 79 7.57 -8.08 -18.50
C GLU A 79 6.22 -7.97 -17.79
N ALA A 80 6.18 -7.25 -16.67
CA ALA A 80 4.95 -7.04 -15.93
C ALA A 80 3.88 -6.35 -16.78
N ARG A 81 4.26 -5.30 -17.51
CA ARG A 81 3.35 -4.58 -18.41
C ARG A 81 2.80 -5.48 -19.49
N LYS A 82 3.60 -6.36 -20.08
CA LYS A 82 3.14 -7.31 -21.09
C LYS A 82 2.04 -8.22 -20.52
N ILE A 83 2.30 -8.86 -19.39
CA ILE A 83 1.35 -9.78 -18.72
C ILE A 83 0.04 -9.06 -18.35
N ILE A 84 0.15 -7.86 -17.75
CA ILE A 84 -1.00 -7.07 -17.31
C ILE A 84 -1.85 -6.62 -18.52
N SER A 85 -1.20 -6.23 -19.62
CA SER A 85 -1.86 -5.84 -20.87
C SER A 85 -2.58 -7.01 -21.55
N GLU A 86 -1.99 -8.21 -21.56
CA GLU A 86 -2.60 -9.42 -22.11
C GLU A 86 -3.89 -9.78 -21.37
N LYS A 87 -3.92 -9.54 -20.04
CA LYS A 87 -5.11 -9.68 -19.19
C LYS A 87 -6.08 -8.50 -19.26
N LYS A 88 -5.78 -7.46 -20.06
CA LYS A 88 -6.60 -6.24 -20.22
C LYS A 88 -6.89 -5.52 -18.90
N LEU A 89 -5.96 -5.58 -17.96
CA LEU A 89 -6.04 -4.89 -16.68
C LEU A 89 -5.40 -3.50 -16.80
N ALA A 90 -5.96 -2.51 -16.10
CA ALA A 90 -5.34 -1.20 -15.99
C ALA A 90 -4.05 -1.28 -15.15
N PHE A 91 -3.13 -0.34 -15.39
CA PHE A 91 -1.80 -0.36 -14.78
C PHE A 91 -1.54 0.89 -13.94
N THR A 92 -0.94 0.69 -12.78
CA THR A 92 -0.45 1.73 -11.88
C THR A 92 0.98 1.37 -11.45
N LEU A 93 1.95 2.25 -11.71
CA LEU A 93 3.31 2.11 -11.17
C LEU A 93 3.34 2.59 -9.73
N VAL A 94 3.94 1.82 -8.84
CA VAL A 94 4.08 2.16 -7.43
C VAL A 94 5.53 2.51 -7.13
N THR A 95 5.77 3.73 -6.68
CA THR A 95 7.13 4.23 -6.38
C THR A 95 7.33 4.44 -4.88
N PRO A 96 8.53 4.17 -4.33
CA PRO A 96 8.81 4.41 -2.93
C PRO A 96 9.24 5.86 -2.69
N TYR A 97 9.39 6.25 -1.42
CA TYR A 97 10.22 7.40 -1.10
C TYR A 97 11.70 7.07 -1.45
N VAL A 98 12.48 8.03 -1.93
CA VAL A 98 13.82 7.77 -2.51
C VAL A 98 14.88 8.82 -2.19
N THR A 99 16.13 8.48 -2.48
CA THR A 99 17.25 9.43 -2.65
C THR A 99 17.52 9.64 -4.14
N ASP A 100 18.52 10.46 -4.49
CA ASP A 100 19.00 10.65 -5.88
C ASP A 100 19.27 9.31 -6.61
N SER A 101 19.96 8.37 -5.97
CA SER A 101 20.19 7.03 -6.54
C SER A 101 18.91 6.20 -6.79
N GLY A 102 17.79 6.56 -6.14
CA GLY A 102 16.49 5.97 -6.41
C GLY A 102 15.77 6.68 -7.55
N LEU A 103 15.95 8.01 -7.69
CA LEU A 103 15.45 8.77 -8.83
C LEU A 103 16.08 8.28 -10.14
N GLU A 104 17.40 8.05 -10.16
CA GLU A 104 18.13 7.47 -11.30
C GLU A 104 17.57 6.10 -11.74
N LYS A 105 16.97 5.34 -10.81
CA LYS A 105 16.33 4.05 -11.12
C LYS A 105 14.91 4.20 -11.63
N ILE A 106 14.19 5.22 -11.17
CA ILE A 106 12.79 5.47 -11.53
C ILE A 106 12.69 6.14 -12.91
N GLU A 107 13.60 7.06 -13.23
CA GLU A 107 13.61 7.77 -14.52
C GLU A 107 13.42 6.85 -15.73
N PRO A 108 14.23 5.79 -15.95
CA PRO A 108 14.04 4.91 -17.11
C PRO A 108 12.68 4.19 -17.12
N LEU A 109 12.07 3.96 -15.96
CA LEU A 109 10.73 3.38 -15.85
C LEU A 109 9.67 4.37 -16.36
N LEU A 110 9.78 5.64 -15.95
CA LEU A 110 8.87 6.70 -16.37
C LEU A 110 9.00 6.99 -17.86
N VAL A 111 10.23 7.05 -18.40
CA VAL A 111 10.50 7.21 -19.84
C VAL A 111 9.83 6.10 -20.64
N TYR A 112 9.98 4.86 -20.21
CA TYR A 112 9.36 3.71 -20.88
C TYR A 112 7.82 3.82 -20.86
N LEU A 113 7.22 4.04 -19.69
CA LEU A 113 5.76 4.15 -19.55
C LEU A 113 5.20 5.33 -20.36
N SER A 114 5.84 6.49 -20.28
CA SER A 114 5.48 7.66 -21.07
C SER A 114 5.49 7.36 -22.58
N GLY A 115 6.52 6.64 -23.04
CA GLY A 115 6.70 6.24 -24.44
C GLY A 115 5.59 5.33 -25.00
N LEU A 116 4.82 4.63 -24.15
CA LEU A 116 3.67 3.83 -24.58
C LEU A 116 2.48 4.68 -25.03
N LYS A 117 2.42 5.97 -24.62
CA LYS A 117 1.38 6.94 -24.99
C LYS A 117 -0.07 6.48 -24.71
N GLU A 118 -0.26 5.54 -23.80
CA GLU A 118 -1.59 5.15 -23.34
C GLU A 118 -2.11 6.16 -22.31
N THR A 119 -3.43 6.24 -22.20
CA THR A 119 -4.12 7.10 -21.22
C THR A 119 -4.36 6.35 -19.91
N GLY A 120 -4.40 7.06 -18.79
CA GLY A 120 -4.75 6.45 -17.51
C GLY A 120 -3.62 5.67 -16.84
N MET A 121 -2.36 5.92 -17.25
CA MET A 121 -1.18 5.41 -16.57
C MET A 121 -0.95 6.20 -15.29
N GLU A 122 -1.30 5.57 -14.17
CA GLU A 122 -1.13 6.17 -12.86
C GLU A 122 0.28 5.88 -12.30
N VAL A 123 0.86 6.84 -11.60
CA VAL A 123 2.10 6.66 -10.83
C VAL A 123 1.83 7.10 -9.40
N VAL A 124 1.93 6.16 -8.46
CA VAL A 124 1.80 6.45 -7.02
C VAL A 124 3.06 7.17 -6.56
N ILE A 125 2.86 8.36 -6.01
CA ILE A 125 3.89 9.30 -5.58
C ILE A 125 4.04 9.23 -4.06
N ASN A 126 5.20 8.76 -3.61
CA ASN A 126 5.60 8.79 -2.20
C ASN A 126 6.81 9.73 -1.95
N ASP A 127 7.43 10.23 -3.01
CA ASP A 127 8.57 11.16 -2.97
C ASP A 127 8.30 12.42 -3.79
N PRO A 128 8.62 13.63 -3.30
CA PRO A 128 8.52 14.86 -4.09
C PRO A 128 9.44 14.90 -5.33
N GLY A 129 10.62 14.27 -5.31
CA GLY A 129 11.48 14.19 -6.48
C GLY A 129 10.89 13.32 -7.59
N VAL A 130 10.16 12.26 -7.21
CA VAL A 130 9.40 11.45 -8.17
C VAL A 130 8.21 12.21 -8.74
N LEU A 131 7.53 13.00 -7.91
CA LEU A 131 6.47 13.90 -8.40
C LEU A 131 7.00 14.82 -9.50
N ASP A 132 8.12 15.49 -9.24
CA ASP A 132 8.74 16.43 -10.18
C ASP A 132 9.02 15.76 -11.54
N MET A 133 9.65 14.58 -11.54
CA MET A 133 9.87 13.80 -12.77
C MET A 133 8.57 13.39 -13.48
N VAL A 134 7.53 13.01 -12.74
CA VAL A 134 6.25 12.58 -13.34
C VAL A 134 5.54 13.74 -14.05
N LEU A 135 5.64 14.96 -13.51
CA LEU A 135 5.01 16.16 -14.09
C LEU A 135 5.60 16.55 -15.45
N GLU A 136 6.79 16.06 -15.81
CA GLU A 136 7.36 16.24 -17.14
C GLU A 136 6.60 15.45 -18.23
N TYR A 137 5.80 14.44 -17.83
CA TYR A 137 5.13 13.53 -18.75
C TYR A 137 3.59 13.69 -18.70
N LYS A 138 3.03 14.34 -19.74
CA LYS A 138 1.59 14.67 -19.80
C LYS A 138 0.63 13.48 -19.74
N ASN A 139 1.08 12.27 -20.07
CA ASN A 139 0.25 11.06 -20.07
C ASN A 139 0.38 10.23 -18.79
N LEU A 140 1.28 10.60 -17.87
CA LEU A 140 1.39 9.98 -16.56
C LEU A 140 0.56 10.79 -15.55
N ILE A 141 -0.28 10.10 -14.79
CA ILE A 141 -1.19 10.73 -13.83
C ILE A 141 -0.63 10.50 -12.42
N PRO A 142 -0.23 11.56 -11.69
CA PRO A 142 0.24 11.41 -10.34
C PRO A 142 -0.90 11.02 -9.39
N VAL A 143 -0.67 10.00 -8.58
CA VAL A 143 -1.57 9.55 -7.52
C VAL A 143 -0.86 9.77 -6.20
N MET A 144 -1.47 10.49 -5.26
CA MET A 144 -0.82 10.78 -3.99
C MET A 144 -0.91 9.56 -3.06
N GLY A 145 0.23 8.89 -2.86
CA GLY A 145 0.30 7.62 -2.14
C GLY A 145 0.06 7.77 -0.64
N ARG A 146 -0.26 6.65 0.01
CA ARG A 146 -0.60 6.60 1.44
C ARG A 146 0.52 7.09 2.38
N LEU A 147 1.78 7.09 1.95
CA LEU A 147 2.89 7.61 2.76
C LEU A 147 2.85 9.12 2.97
N LYS A 148 2.03 9.83 2.17
CA LYS A 148 1.88 11.28 2.23
C LYS A 148 0.79 11.75 3.17
N ASP A 149 -0.04 10.82 3.65
CA ASP A 149 -1.02 11.09 4.68
C ASP A 149 -0.36 11.09 6.07
N PRO A 150 -0.45 12.17 6.87
CA PRO A 150 0.20 12.24 8.17
C PRO A 150 -0.57 11.55 9.30
N MET A 151 -1.73 10.94 9.02
CA MET A 151 -2.59 10.33 10.04
C MET A 151 -1.82 9.24 10.79
N LYS A 152 -1.97 9.19 12.12
CA LYS A 152 -1.29 8.17 12.92
C LYS A 152 -1.96 6.81 12.73
N ARG A 153 -1.22 5.75 12.44
CA ARG A 153 -1.77 4.39 12.35
C ARG A 153 -1.72 3.71 13.71
N MET A 154 -2.84 3.69 14.43
CA MET A 154 -2.88 3.28 15.84
C MET A 154 -3.10 1.78 16.00
N ALA A 155 -2.02 1.00 15.91
CA ALA A 155 -2.05 -0.45 16.11
C ALA A 155 -2.63 -0.89 17.46
N ARG A 156 -2.55 -0.06 18.50
CA ARG A 156 -3.17 -0.35 19.80
C ARG A 156 -4.70 -0.38 19.78
N PHE A 157 -5.33 0.17 18.74
CA PHE A 157 -6.79 0.30 18.65
C PHE A 157 -7.45 -0.77 17.78
N VAL A 158 -6.68 -1.69 17.19
CA VAL A 158 -7.20 -2.74 16.29
C VAL A 158 -8.33 -3.54 16.93
N HIS A 159 -8.20 -3.89 18.21
CA HIS A 159 -9.19 -4.70 18.93
C HIS A 159 -10.22 -3.88 19.67
N GLN A 160 -9.79 -2.77 20.26
CA GLN A 160 -10.65 -1.91 21.04
C GLN A 160 -10.23 -0.46 20.88
N LEU A 161 -11.14 0.34 20.33
CA LEU A 161 -11.03 1.77 20.41
C LEU A 161 -11.27 2.21 21.86
N PRO A 162 -10.36 2.99 22.47
CA PRO A 162 -10.62 3.57 23.77
C PRO A 162 -11.77 4.57 23.68
N GLN A 163 -12.32 4.95 24.84
CA GLN A 163 -13.24 6.08 24.90
C GLN A 163 -12.48 7.37 24.58
N LEU A 164 -12.79 7.95 23.43
CA LEU A 164 -12.17 9.19 22.94
C LEU A 164 -13.17 10.34 23.08
N SER A 165 -12.71 11.48 23.57
CA SER A 165 -13.48 12.72 23.45
C SER A 165 -13.69 13.08 21.96
N PRO A 166 -14.69 13.92 21.63
CA PRO A 166 -14.88 14.39 20.26
C PRO A 166 -13.62 15.01 19.65
N SER A 167 -12.87 15.82 20.42
CA SER A 167 -11.62 16.44 19.96
C SER A 167 -10.49 15.44 19.74
N GLN A 168 -10.38 14.40 20.58
CA GLN A 168 -9.40 13.34 20.39
C GLN A 168 -9.71 12.51 19.15
N LYS A 169 -11.00 12.19 18.93
CA LYS A 169 -11.44 11.47 17.74
C LYS A 169 -11.13 12.26 16.47
N ASP A 170 -11.45 13.54 16.46
CA ASP A 170 -11.16 14.44 15.34
C ASP A 170 -9.65 14.50 15.04
N ALA A 171 -8.81 14.72 16.06
CA ALA A 171 -7.36 14.78 15.90
C ALA A 171 -6.73 13.48 15.40
N LEU A 172 -7.35 12.32 15.67
CA LEU A 172 -6.82 11.00 15.29
C LEU A 172 -7.33 10.49 13.93
N SER A 173 -8.46 11.03 13.46
CA SER A 173 -9.14 10.60 12.23
C SER A 173 -9.14 11.64 11.11
N SER A 174 -8.68 12.87 11.40
CA SER A 174 -8.42 13.90 10.41
C SER A 174 -7.16 13.62 9.59
N THR A 175 -7.19 14.05 8.33
CA THR A 175 -6.11 13.94 7.35
C THR A 175 -5.82 15.29 6.71
N ASN A 176 -4.65 15.48 6.11
CA ASN A 176 -4.25 16.72 5.44
C ASN A 176 -5.16 17.12 4.26
N ILE A 177 -5.89 16.19 3.64
CA ILE A 177 -6.82 16.53 2.55
C ILE A 177 -8.01 17.40 3.00
N SER A 178 -8.24 17.55 4.31
CA SER A 178 -9.23 18.52 4.84
C SER A 178 -8.80 19.99 4.67
N ILE A 179 -7.53 20.25 4.35
CA ILE A 179 -6.96 21.59 4.24
C ILE A 179 -7.13 22.09 2.79
N GLU A 180 -7.95 23.13 2.58
CA GLU A 180 -8.22 23.68 1.23
C GLU A 180 -6.96 24.09 0.46
N ALA A 181 -5.96 24.67 1.14
CA ALA A 181 -4.69 25.03 0.50
C ALA A 181 -3.94 23.80 -0.02
N TYR A 182 -4.02 22.67 0.69
CA TYR A 182 -3.42 21.42 0.25
C TYR A 182 -4.21 20.80 -0.92
N GLN A 183 -5.54 20.88 -0.89
CA GLN A 183 -6.38 20.49 -2.02
C GLN A 183 -6.01 21.28 -3.28
N LYS A 184 -5.92 22.61 -3.18
CA LYS A 184 -5.51 23.46 -4.31
C LYS A 184 -4.13 23.07 -4.83
N TYR A 185 -3.16 22.86 -3.94
CA TYR A 185 -1.83 22.41 -4.32
C TYR A 185 -1.86 21.09 -5.11
N LEU A 186 -2.62 20.09 -4.67
CA LEU A 186 -2.73 18.82 -5.40
C LEU A 186 -3.42 18.98 -6.77
N LEU A 187 -4.48 19.79 -6.84
CA LEU A 187 -5.17 20.07 -8.11
C LEU A 187 -4.26 20.78 -9.13
N ASP A 188 -3.47 21.75 -8.67
CA ASP A 188 -2.51 22.48 -9.51
C ASP A 188 -1.41 21.55 -10.07
N LEU A 189 -1.14 20.42 -9.39
CA LEU A 189 -0.22 19.36 -9.83
C LEU A 189 -0.90 18.28 -10.69
N GLY A 190 -2.20 18.41 -10.98
CA GLY A 190 -2.94 17.40 -11.75
C GLY A 190 -3.20 16.09 -11.00
N VAL A 191 -3.13 16.11 -9.66
CA VAL A 191 -3.47 14.94 -8.84
C VAL A 191 -4.99 14.78 -8.79
N GLU A 192 -5.47 13.62 -9.23
CA GLU A 192 -6.90 13.30 -9.21
C GLU A 192 -7.29 12.30 -8.10
N ARG A 193 -6.29 11.60 -7.54
CA ARG A 193 -6.50 10.49 -6.60
C ARG A 193 -5.55 10.56 -5.42
N VAL A 194 -6.09 10.29 -4.24
CA VAL A 194 -5.37 10.17 -2.96
C VAL A 194 -5.60 8.79 -2.35
N GLU A 195 -4.59 8.26 -1.66
CA GLU A 195 -4.63 6.90 -1.13
C GLU A 195 -4.42 6.86 0.37
N TYR A 196 -5.10 5.94 1.03
CA TYR A 196 -5.11 5.82 2.48
C TYR A 196 -4.94 4.37 2.93
N ASP A 197 -4.54 4.21 4.18
CA ASP A 197 -4.69 2.93 4.87
C ASP A 197 -6.08 2.83 5.50
N LEU A 198 -6.60 1.62 5.60
CA LEU A 198 -7.65 1.36 6.58
C LEU A 198 -7.06 1.46 8.00
N VAL A 199 -7.62 2.32 8.84
CA VAL A 199 -7.13 2.51 10.22
C VAL A 199 -8.21 2.21 11.26
N PRO A 200 -7.85 1.65 12.43
CA PRO A 200 -8.82 1.27 13.45
C PRO A 200 -9.69 2.44 13.92
N GLN A 201 -9.10 3.64 14.09
CA GLN A 201 -9.84 4.82 14.54
C GLN A 201 -10.77 5.44 13.48
N GLY A 202 -10.75 4.93 12.25
CA GLY A 202 -11.51 5.51 11.14
C GLY A 202 -10.87 6.76 10.53
N ILE A 203 -11.37 7.13 9.35
CA ILE A 203 -11.04 8.39 8.66
C ILE A 203 -12.30 9.26 8.64
N SER A 204 -12.18 10.47 9.18
CA SER A 204 -13.29 11.42 9.29
C SER A 204 -13.30 12.37 8.10
N ILE A 205 -13.55 11.81 6.91
CA ILE A 205 -13.67 12.57 5.66
C ILE A 205 -14.81 11.99 4.81
N ASN A 206 -15.42 12.85 3.99
CA ASN A 206 -16.38 12.45 2.97
C ASN A 206 -15.85 12.90 1.60
N PHE A 207 -15.27 11.98 0.83
CA PHE A 207 -14.73 12.26 -0.50
C PHE A 207 -15.80 12.65 -1.52
N ASN A 208 -17.07 12.36 -1.27
CA ASN A 208 -18.16 12.84 -2.14
C ASN A 208 -18.28 14.37 -2.15
N THR A 209 -17.71 15.06 -1.16
CA THR A 209 -17.70 16.53 -1.09
C THR A 209 -16.38 17.14 -1.55
N LEU A 210 -15.45 16.33 -2.04
CA LEU A 210 -14.11 16.77 -2.45
C LEU A 210 -13.88 16.49 -3.94
N PRO A 211 -13.00 17.25 -4.61
CA PRO A 211 -12.71 17.09 -6.03
C PRO A 211 -11.71 15.94 -6.31
N PHE A 212 -11.58 14.96 -5.40
CA PHE A 212 -10.61 13.87 -5.51
C PHE A 212 -11.30 12.52 -5.45
N ARG A 213 -10.77 11.57 -6.21
CA ARG A 213 -11.03 10.15 -6.03
C ARG A 213 -10.20 9.63 -4.87
N ALA A 214 -10.70 8.60 -4.18
CA ALA A 214 -10.02 8.06 -3.01
C ALA A 214 -9.92 6.53 -3.06
N SER A 215 -8.72 6.04 -2.74
CA SER A 215 -8.46 4.61 -2.58
C SER A 215 -8.12 4.29 -1.14
N PHE A 216 -8.38 3.06 -0.70
CA PHE A 216 -7.75 2.53 0.49
C PHE A 216 -7.10 1.17 0.28
N TYR A 217 -6.00 0.95 0.97
CA TYR A 217 -5.30 -0.33 1.03
C TYR A 217 -5.97 -1.28 2.03
N TYR A 218 -6.09 -2.55 1.66
CA TYR A 218 -6.66 -3.60 2.51
C TYR A 218 -5.94 -4.94 2.30
N PRO A 219 -5.70 -5.75 3.35
CA PRO A 219 -5.98 -5.51 4.77
C PRO A 219 -4.77 -4.97 5.54
N TRP A 220 -3.64 -4.76 4.87
CA TRP A 220 -2.38 -4.39 5.50
C TRP A 220 -2.26 -2.88 5.63
N THR A 221 -1.99 -2.45 6.86
CA THR A 221 -1.74 -1.06 7.19
C THR A 221 -0.33 -0.93 7.73
N TYR A 222 0.47 -0.05 7.14
CA TYR A 222 1.77 0.24 7.71
C TYR A 222 1.62 1.12 8.96
N ILE A 223 2.42 0.86 9.98
CA ILE A 223 2.48 1.63 11.22
C ILE A 223 3.53 2.73 11.08
N THR A 224 4.71 2.34 10.61
CA THR A 224 5.85 3.24 10.43
C THR A 224 6.80 2.66 9.39
N THR A 225 7.52 3.54 8.70
CA THR A 225 8.55 3.21 7.71
C THR A 225 9.70 4.20 7.84
N GLY A 226 10.91 3.79 7.46
CA GLY A 226 12.09 4.66 7.50
C GLY A 226 13.18 4.20 6.54
N ARG A 227 14.15 5.07 6.25
CA ARG A 227 15.27 4.74 5.33
C ARG A 227 16.26 3.74 5.88
N ILE A 228 16.45 3.75 7.20
CA ILE A 228 17.33 2.84 7.90
C ILE A 228 16.60 1.50 8.02
N CYS A 229 17.23 0.43 7.55
CA CYS A 229 16.63 -0.90 7.48
C CYS A 229 17.39 -1.86 8.39
N GLU A 230 16.78 -2.24 9.52
CA GLU A 230 17.36 -3.23 10.43
C GLU A 230 17.57 -4.58 9.72
N MET A 231 16.58 -5.04 8.95
CA MET A 231 16.68 -6.31 8.22
C MET A 231 17.78 -6.29 7.16
N GLY A 232 17.90 -5.18 6.44
CA GLY A 232 18.95 -4.98 5.44
C GLY A 232 20.36 -4.92 6.03
N SER A 233 20.46 -4.76 7.36
CA SER A 233 21.71 -4.73 8.10
C SER A 233 22.04 -6.04 8.83
N LEU A 234 21.21 -7.08 8.76
CA LEU A 234 21.39 -8.33 9.52
C LEU A 234 22.77 -8.97 9.31
N HIS A 235 23.27 -8.98 8.07
CA HIS A 235 24.52 -9.64 7.71
C HIS A 235 25.70 -8.66 7.57
N GLN A 236 25.52 -7.40 7.96
CA GLN A 236 26.57 -6.38 7.93
C GLN A 236 27.40 -6.44 9.22
N LYS A 237 28.63 -5.91 9.16
CA LYS A 237 29.45 -5.69 10.36
C LYS A 237 28.82 -4.62 11.23
N ASP A 238 29.02 -4.67 12.54
CA ASP A 238 28.34 -3.77 13.49
C ASP A 238 28.59 -2.28 13.20
N GLU A 239 29.81 -1.92 12.78
CA GLU A 239 30.18 -0.54 12.39
C GLU A 239 29.43 -0.03 11.16
N ASP A 240 28.96 -0.95 10.31
CA ASP A 240 28.26 -0.65 9.07
C ASP A 240 26.73 -0.67 9.27
N LYS A 241 26.22 -1.33 10.32
CA LYS A 241 24.76 -1.47 10.54
C LYS A 241 24.07 -0.11 10.67
N PHE A 242 22.80 -0.08 10.26
CA PHE A 242 21.92 1.08 10.40
C PHE A 242 22.33 2.33 9.61
N THR A 243 23.12 2.16 8.55
CA THR A 243 23.50 3.24 7.62
C THR A 243 22.67 3.18 6.32
N LEU A 244 22.63 4.30 5.58
CA LEU A 244 21.85 4.42 4.35
C LEU A 244 22.53 3.84 3.10
N TYR A 245 23.86 3.84 3.10
CA TYR A 245 24.66 3.66 1.89
C TYR A 245 25.11 2.23 1.64
N ASN A 246 24.80 1.32 2.56
CA ASN A 246 25.28 -0.04 2.44
C ASN A 246 24.60 -0.86 1.34
N PRO A 247 25.30 -1.87 0.82
CA PRO A 247 24.68 -2.90 0.00
C PRO A 247 23.52 -3.57 0.75
N CYS A 248 22.43 -3.82 0.04
CA CYS A 248 21.26 -4.51 0.56
C CYS A 248 21.15 -5.87 -0.13
N GLY A 249 21.17 -6.95 0.65
CA GLY A 249 20.98 -8.32 0.17
C GLY A 249 19.52 -8.71 -0.03
N LYS A 250 18.59 -7.76 0.18
CA LYS A 250 17.13 -7.96 0.16
C LYS A 250 16.69 -9.04 1.15
N GLU A 251 17.25 -9.00 2.35
CA GLU A 251 16.99 -9.92 3.46
C GLU A 251 15.50 -9.98 3.82
N CYS A 252 14.76 -8.89 3.59
CA CYS A 252 13.31 -8.80 3.77
C CYS A 252 12.48 -9.75 2.88
N GLN A 253 13.09 -10.28 1.81
CA GLN A 253 12.47 -11.31 0.97
C GLN A 253 12.55 -12.71 1.59
N LYS A 254 13.31 -12.87 2.68
CA LYS A 254 13.54 -14.17 3.35
C LYS A 254 13.15 -14.15 4.82
N TYR A 255 13.36 -13.02 5.47
CA TYR A 255 13.18 -12.87 6.90
C TYR A 255 12.16 -11.79 7.21
N TYR A 256 11.44 -12.00 8.30
CA TYR A 256 10.59 -11.00 8.93
C TYR A 256 10.73 -11.10 10.45
N ALA A 257 10.33 -10.05 11.15
CA ALA A 257 10.22 -10.04 12.59
C ALA A 257 8.76 -9.77 12.96
N SER A 258 8.29 -10.33 14.07
CA SER A 258 6.95 -10.05 14.55
C SER A 258 6.92 -9.91 16.06
N TRP A 259 6.09 -9.00 16.55
CA TRP A 259 5.87 -8.79 17.97
C TRP A 259 4.40 -9.03 18.27
N LEU A 260 4.16 -9.76 19.36
CA LEU A 260 2.83 -9.93 19.94
C LEU A 260 2.74 -9.02 21.16
N THR A 261 1.76 -8.12 21.15
CA THR A 261 1.39 -7.37 22.35
C THR A 261 0.21 -8.08 22.98
N GLU A 262 0.40 -8.63 24.17
CA GLU A 262 -0.69 -9.19 24.99
C GLU A 262 -1.26 -8.10 25.88
N TRP A 263 -2.57 -7.84 25.75
CA TRP A 263 -3.33 -6.95 26.61
C TRP A 263 -4.51 -7.72 27.20
N PRO A 264 -4.98 -7.42 28.42
CA PRO A 264 -6.15 -8.11 28.97
C PRO A 264 -7.35 -7.99 28.01
N GLY A 265 -7.78 -9.11 27.42
CA GLY A 265 -8.89 -9.18 26.48
C GLY A 265 -8.55 -8.94 25.00
N SER A 266 -7.29 -8.65 24.62
CA SER A 266 -6.91 -8.60 23.20
C SER A 266 -5.40 -8.75 22.96
N SER A 267 -4.99 -9.41 21.87
CA SER A 267 -3.58 -9.50 21.47
C SER A 267 -3.38 -9.01 20.04
N ASN A 268 -2.52 -8.01 19.84
CA ASN A 268 -2.21 -7.51 18.49
C ASN A 268 -0.83 -8.00 18.04
N LYS A 269 -0.73 -8.42 16.78
CA LYS A 269 0.51 -8.82 16.14
C LYS A 269 0.91 -7.77 15.11
N ILE A 270 2.13 -7.30 15.22
CA ILE A 270 2.76 -6.41 14.24
C ILE A 270 3.92 -7.15 13.57
N PHE A 271 4.20 -6.79 12.33
CA PHE A 271 5.20 -7.43 11.50
C PHE A 271 6.17 -6.39 10.96
N ALA A 272 7.46 -6.51 11.25
CA ALA A 272 8.45 -5.79 10.46
C ALA A 272 8.79 -6.63 9.23
N PHE A 273 8.78 -5.99 8.07
CA PHE A 273 9.37 -6.51 6.84
C PHE A 273 10.23 -5.40 6.27
N GLY A 274 11.51 -5.70 6.04
CA GLY A 274 12.49 -4.70 5.61
C GLY A 274 12.56 -3.53 6.59
N ASN A 275 12.22 -2.36 6.07
CA ASN A 275 12.30 -1.09 6.77
C ASN A 275 10.94 -0.58 7.27
N THR A 276 9.90 -1.41 7.20
CA THR A 276 8.52 -1.02 7.48
C THR A 276 7.87 -1.99 8.44
N ILE A 277 7.10 -1.45 9.37
CA ILE A 277 6.29 -2.21 10.32
C ILE A 277 4.83 -2.14 9.87
N PHE A 278 4.16 -3.28 9.83
CA PHE A 278 2.77 -3.44 9.42
C PHE A 278 1.92 -4.03 10.55
N MET A 279 0.63 -3.73 10.49
CA MET A 279 -0.40 -4.47 11.21
C MET A 279 -1.43 -5.01 10.22
N LEU A 280 -2.06 -6.12 10.60
CA LEU A 280 -3.26 -6.57 9.95
C LEU A 280 -4.43 -5.72 10.47
N CYS A 281 -5.11 -5.01 9.58
CA CYS A 281 -6.28 -4.18 9.89
C CYS A 281 -7.48 -4.71 9.10
N GLU A 282 -8.00 -5.87 9.52
CA GLU A 282 -9.26 -6.38 8.99
C GLU A 282 -10.44 -5.58 9.55
N ALA A 283 -11.48 -5.44 8.73
CA ALA A 283 -12.70 -4.76 9.14
C ALA A 283 -13.94 -5.55 8.70
N PRO A 284 -15.01 -5.50 9.51
CA PRO A 284 -16.25 -6.16 9.17
C PRO A 284 -16.92 -5.48 7.94
N PRO A 285 -17.82 -6.19 7.24
CA PRO A 285 -18.41 -5.71 5.99
C PRO A 285 -19.10 -4.35 6.08
N ASP A 286 -19.72 -4.02 7.21
CA ASP A 286 -20.40 -2.74 7.47
C ASP A 286 -19.41 -1.57 7.53
N VAL A 287 -18.23 -1.78 8.13
CA VAL A 287 -17.16 -0.78 8.15
C VAL A 287 -16.65 -0.54 6.73
N LEU A 288 -16.37 -1.59 5.96
CA LEU A 288 -15.92 -1.43 4.57
C LEU A 288 -16.98 -0.73 3.71
N LYS A 289 -18.26 -1.07 3.87
CA LYS A 289 -19.37 -0.36 3.23
C LYS A 289 -19.42 1.12 3.62
N ARG A 290 -19.11 1.46 4.87
CA ARG A 290 -19.03 2.86 5.32
C ARG A 290 -17.97 3.65 4.58
N TYR A 291 -16.77 3.08 4.36
CA TYR A 291 -15.74 3.77 3.57
C TYR A 291 -16.22 3.99 2.12
N ILE A 292 -16.88 3.00 1.52
CA ILE A 292 -17.45 3.15 0.17
C ILE A 292 -18.50 4.27 0.14
N THR A 293 -19.40 4.34 1.14
CA THR A 293 -20.39 5.43 1.21
C THR A 293 -19.77 6.79 1.52
N GLN A 294 -18.61 6.83 2.16
CA GLN A 294 -17.79 8.05 2.34
C GLN A 294 -17.07 8.49 1.05
N GLY A 295 -17.26 7.82 -0.09
CA GLY A 295 -16.70 8.22 -1.38
C GLY A 295 -15.36 7.56 -1.73
N PHE A 296 -14.94 6.54 -0.98
CA PHE A 296 -13.83 5.69 -1.43
C PHE A 296 -14.29 4.81 -2.59
N ASP A 297 -13.74 5.07 -3.78
CA ASP A 297 -14.17 4.45 -5.03
C ASP A 297 -13.23 3.32 -5.49
N ARG A 298 -12.10 3.11 -4.80
CA ARG A 298 -11.16 2.02 -5.09
C ARG A 298 -10.68 1.29 -3.83
N ILE A 299 -10.66 -0.04 -3.90
CA ILE A 299 -10.03 -0.91 -2.90
C ILE A 299 -8.76 -1.49 -3.51
N ILE A 300 -7.63 -1.27 -2.86
CA ILE A 300 -6.33 -1.83 -3.25
C ILE A 300 -6.06 -3.04 -2.38
N TYR A 301 -6.33 -4.21 -2.94
CA TYR A 301 -6.11 -5.47 -2.27
C TYR A 301 -4.62 -5.82 -2.23
N GLN A 302 -4.11 -5.98 -1.02
CA GLN A 302 -2.76 -6.45 -0.74
C GLN A 302 -2.87 -7.89 -0.23
N PRO A 303 -2.80 -8.89 -1.13
CA PRO A 303 -2.86 -10.28 -0.69
C PRO A 303 -1.72 -10.59 0.26
N VAL A 304 -0.55 -9.98 0.10
CA VAL A 304 0.63 -10.15 0.95
C VAL A 304 1.17 -8.79 1.39
N ILE A 305 2.04 -8.79 2.41
CA ILE A 305 2.81 -7.60 2.77
C ILE A 305 3.72 -7.22 1.58
N PRO A 306 3.74 -5.95 1.15
CA PRO A 306 4.40 -5.54 -0.10
C PRO A 306 5.92 -5.37 0.10
N MET A 307 6.66 -6.47 0.26
CA MET A 307 8.11 -6.46 0.54
C MET A 307 8.93 -7.49 -0.21
#